data_AF-A0AAE8ZX84-F1
#
_entry.id   AF-A0AAE8ZX84-F1
#
_cell.length_a   1.000
_cell.length_b   1.000
_cell.length_c   1.000
_cell.angle_alpha   90.00
_cell.angle_beta   90.00
_cell.angle_gamma   90.00
#
_symmetry.space_group_name_H-M   'P 1'
#
loop_
_entity.id
_entity.type
_entity.pdbx_description
1 polymer ?
#
loop_
_entity_poly.entity_id
_entity_poly.type
_entity_poly.pdbx_seq_one_letter_code
_entity_poly.pdbx_strand_id
1 'polypeptide(L)'
;MILVIWIVSIIVCTILYEFVGCLYPYNERTLSLQFLDTPMCDHLTWFSDFMLNISFAVVTVTINFLTAFKAMRSSRMLVNAAGLQISKQQKQREMNFIRQTFFQGLTVSTGQISYYVLAPHVSNEVALFFLTSLWGFVHAFEG
;
A
#
# COMPACT_ATOMS: atom_id res chain seq x y z
N MET A 1 -16.47 6.15 -13.04
CA MET A 1 -15.11 5.65 -12.76
C MET A 1 -15.07 4.78 -11.50
N ILE A 2 -15.50 5.29 -10.33
CA ILE A 2 -15.53 4.51 -9.07
C ILE A 2 -16.36 3.21 -9.20
N LEU A 3 -17.60 3.30 -9.71
CA LEU A 3 -18.46 2.11 -9.90
C LEU A 3 -17.81 1.03 -10.76
N VAL A 4 -17.09 1.41 -11.81
CA VAL A 4 -16.40 0.47 -12.70
C VAL A 4 -15.28 -0.24 -11.95
N ILE A 5 -14.50 0.50 -11.14
CA ILE A 5 -13.44 -0.08 -10.31
C ILE A 5 -14.04 -1.10 -9.34
N TRP A 6 -15.12 -0.75 -8.64
CA TRP A 6 -15.79 -1.67 -7.71
C TRP A 6 -16.29 -2.94 -8.40
N ILE A 7 -16.96 -2.80 -9.56
CA ILE A 7 -17.46 -3.96 -10.32
C ILE A 7 -16.29 -4.86 -10.74
N VAL A 8 -15.23 -4.28 -11.29
CA VAL A 8 -14.04 -5.04 -11.71
C VAL A 8 -13.39 -5.72 -10.52
N SER A 9 -13.21 -5.03 -9.39
CA SER A 9 -12.62 -5.60 -8.18
C SER A 9 -13.46 -6.76 -7.63
N ILE A 10 -14.77 -6.62 -7.56
CA ILE A 10 -15.66 -7.72 -7.11
C ILE A 10 -15.51 -8.93 -8.03
N ILE A 11 -15.59 -8.73 -9.36
CA ILE A 11 -15.47 -9.82 -10.32
C ILE A 11 -14.11 -10.53 -10.18
N VAL A 12 -13.02 -9.76 -10.10
CA VAL A 12 -11.66 -10.31 -9.98
C VAL A 12 -11.49 -11.06 -8.67
N CYS A 13 -11.90 -10.49 -7.54
CA CYS A 13 -11.81 -11.15 -6.23
C CYS A 13 -12.66 -12.44 -6.19
N THR A 14 -13.88 -12.42 -6.74
CA THR A 14 -14.72 -13.62 -6.81
C THR A 14 -14.07 -14.72 -7.67
N ILE A 15 -13.50 -14.37 -8.82
CA ILE A 15 -12.81 -15.35 -9.68
C ILE A 15 -11.58 -15.91 -8.95
N LEU A 16 -10.72 -15.05 -8.41
CA LEU A 16 -9.44 -15.44 -7.83
C LEU A 16 -9.58 -16.18 -6.50
N TYR A 17 -10.57 -15.84 -5.66
CA TYR A 17 -10.68 -16.39 -4.31
C TYR A 17 -11.80 -17.42 -4.14
N GLU A 18 -12.93 -17.26 -4.83
CA GLU A 18 -14.04 -18.23 -4.73
C GLU A 18 -13.94 -19.34 -5.77
N PHE A 19 -13.73 -19.01 -7.05
CA PHE A 19 -13.70 -20.03 -8.12
C PHE A 19 -12.41 -20.86 -8.14
N VAL A 20 -11.25 -20.23 -7.89
CA VAL A 20 -9.97 -20.95 -7.76
C VAL A 20 -9.87 -21.68 -6.41
N GLY A 21 -10.70 -21.30 -5.42
CA GLY A 21 -10.78 -21.98 -4.12
C GLY A 21 -9.77 -21.49 -3.08
N CYS A 22 -9.17 -20.32 -3.28
CA CYS A 22 -8.28 -19.69 -2.30
C CYS A 22 -9.07 -18.92 -1.26
N LEU A 23 -9.74 -19.67 -0.38
CA LEU A 23 -10.53 -19.12 0.72
C LEU A 23 -9.63 -18.40 1.76
N TYR A 24 -10.25 -17.54 2.56
CA TYR A 24 -9.59 -16.72 3.58
C TYR A 24 -10.12 -17.03 5.00
N PRO A 25 -9.88 -18.25 5.52
CA PRO A 25 -10.35 -18.66 6.85
C PRO A 25 -9.51 -18.06 7.99
N TYR A 26 -10.03 -18.21 9.21
CA TYR A 26 -9.27 -17.94 10.42
C TYR A 26 -8.26 -19.06 10.68
N ASN A 27 -7.00 -18.69 10.93
CA ASN A 27 -5.96 -19.62 11.32
C ASN A 27 -5.64 -19.48 12.81
N GLU A 28 -5.81 -20.55 13.56
CA GLU A 28 -5.57 -20.59 15.01
C GLU A 28 -4.10 -20.40 15.39
N ARG A 29 -3.16 -20.79 14.51
CA ARG A 29 -1.71 -20.68 14.77
C ARG A 29 -1.22 -19.24 14.69
N THR A 30 -1.73 -18.47 13.74
CA THR A 30 -1.36 -17.07 13.52
C THR A 30 -2.31 -16.11 14.22
N LEU A 31 -3.41 -16.62 14.79
CA LEU A 31 -4.51 -15.87 15.38
C LEU A 31 -5.05 -14.77 14.46
N SER A 32 -4.94 -14.97 13.15
CA SER A 32 -5.31 -14.02 12.11
C SER A 32 -6.05 -14.70 10.97
N LEU A 33 -6.76 -13.90 10.18
CA LEU A 33 -7.33 -14.35 8.93
C LEU A 33 -6.21 -14.43 7.89
N GLN A 34 -6.14 -15.51 7.13
CA GLN A 34 -5.15 -15.70 6.10
C GLN A 34 -5.67 -16.61 4.99
N PHE A 35 -5.04 -16.53 3.82
CA PHE A 35 -5.34 -17.45 2.73
C PHE A 35 -4.92 -18.88 3.07
N LEU A 36 -5.54 -19.85 2.41
CA LEU A 36 -5.13 -21.25 2.50
C LEU A 36 -3.65 -21.41 2.08
N ASP A 37 -2.89 -22.10 2.91
CA ASP A 37 -1.48 -22.46 2.69
C ASP A 37 -1.39 -23.62 1.68
N THR A 38 -1.66 -23.32 0.42
CA THR A 38 -1.46 -24.24 -0.70
C THR A 38 -0.57 -23.59 -1.74
N PRO A 39 0.27 -24.36 -2.46
CA PRO A 39 1.20 -23.80 -3.44
C PRO A 39 0.53 -22.94 -4.52
N MET A 40 -0.72 -23.27 -4.88
CA MET A 40 -1.50 -22.50 -5.84
C MET A 40 -1.93 -21.13 -5.25
N CYS A 41 -2.43 -21.12 -4.02
CA CYS A 41 -2.89 -19.88 -3.37
C CYS A 41 -1.72 -18.98 -2.97
N ASP A 42 -0.60 -19.54 -2.56
CA ASP A 42 0.62 -18.77 -2.28
C ASP A 42 1.12 -18.11 -3.56
N HIS A 43 1.19 -18.86 -4.66
CA HIS A 43 1.59 -18.29 -5.95
C HIS A 43 0.60 -17.22 -6.40
N LEU A 44 -0.71 -17.47 -6.31
CA LEU A 44 -1.73 -16.51 -6.72
C LEU A 44 -1.63 -15.21 -5.91
N THR A 45 -1.62 -15.29 -4.58
CA THR A 45 -1.60 -14.12 -3.68
C THR A 45 -0.27 -13.37 -3.75
N TRP A 46 0.84 -14.06 -3.98
CA TRP A 46 2.12 -13.42 -4.25
C TRP A 46 2.06 -12.50 -5.48
N PHE A 47 1.41 -12.94 -6.56
CA PHE A 47 1.29 -12.12 -7.76
C PHE A 47 0.17 -11.08 -7.66
N SER A 48 -1.04 -11.49 -7.24
CA SER A 48 -2.22 -10.62 -7.22
C SER A 48 -2.16 -9.58 -6.12
N ASP A 49 -1.62 -9.93 -4.96
CA ASP A 49 -1.66 -9.05 -3.79
C ASP A 49 -0.29 -8.44 -3.57
N PHE A 50 0.76 -9.23 -3.37
CA PHE A 50 2.07 -8.67 -3.03
C PHE A 50 2.67 -7.85 -4.18
N MET A 51 2.90 -8.48 -5.34
CA MET A 51 3.57 -7.85 -6.49
C MET A 51 2.78 -6.67 -7.07
N LEU A 52 1.45 -6.79 -7.21
CA LEU A 52 0.65 -5.69 -7.73
C LEU A 52 0.56 -4.53 -6.74
N ASN A 53 0.28 -4.76 -5.46
CA ASN A 53 0.17 -3.67 -4.49
C ASN A 53 1.51 -2.94 -4.28
N ILE A 54 2.63 -3.66 -4.17
CA ILE A 54 3.94 -3.02 -4.04
C ILE A 54 4.29 -2.21 -5.29
N SER A 55 3.95 -2.71 -6.49
CA SER A 55 4.16 -1.99 -7.75
C SER A 55 3.33 -0.70 -7.80
N PHE A 56 2.05 -0.76 -7.41
CA PHE A 56 1.20 0.43 -7.36
C PHE A 56 1.68 1.43 -6.31
N ALA A 57 2.16 0.97 -5.15
CA ALA A 57 2.75 1.84 -4.13
C ALA A 57 3.97 2.59 -4.67
N VAL A 58 4.89 1.89 -5.35
CA VAL A 58 6.09 2.49 -5.96
C VAL A 58 5.71 3.51 -7.05
N VAL A 59 4.77 3.16 -7.94
CA VAL A 59 4.30 4.06 -9.00
C VAL A 59 3.66 5.31 -8.40
N THR A 60 2.82 5.14 -7.37
CA THR A 60 2.14 6.25 -6.69
C THR A 60 3.13 7.19 -6.01
N VAL A 61 4.09 6.66 -5.25
CA VAL A 61 5.15 7.47 -4.63
C VAL A 61 5.95 8.23 -5.68
N THR A 62 6.28 7.58 -6.79
CA THR A 62 7.02 8.21 -7.91
C THR A 62 6.23 9.35 -8.53
N ILE A 63 4.96 9.14 -8.88
CA ILE A 63 4.08 10.16 -9.45
C ILE A 63 3.89 11.32 -8.48
N ASN A 64 3.67 11.04 -7.20
CA ASN A 64 3.50 12.07 -6.17
C ASN A 64 4.78 12.88 -6.00
N PHE A 65 5.95 12.24 -5.99
CA PHE A 65 7.23 12.94 -5.92
C PHE A 65 7.48 13.82 -7.14
N LEU A 66 7.23 13.32 -8.35
CA LEU A 66 7.33 14.10 -9.59
C LEU A 66 6.36 15.29 -9.60
N THR A 67 5.13 15.06 -9.13
CA THR A 67 4.10 16.10 -9.03
C THR A 67 4.50 17.17 -8.02
N ALA A 68 4.98 16.77 -6.83
CA ALA A 68 5.51 17.68 -5.83
C ALA A 68 6.69 18.49 -6.39
N PHE A 69 7.63 17.84 -7.07
CA PHE A 69 8.78 18.51 -7.68
C PHE A 69 8.37 19.54 -8.73
N LYS A 70 7.47 19.16 -9.64
CA LYS A 70 6.94 20.06 -10.68
C LYS A 70 6.17 21.22 -10.06
N ALA A 71 5.33 20.97 -9.06
CA ALA A 71 4.58 21.99 -8.34
C ALA A 71 5.53 22.99 -7.64
N MET A 72 6.53 22.49 -6.91
CA MET A 72 7.56 23.31 -6.27
C MET A 72 8.32 24.18 -7.27
N ARG A 73 8.73 23.62 -8.41
CA ARG A 73 9.45 24.37 -9.46
C ARG A 73 8.57 25.46 -10.09
N SER A 74 7.32 25.13 -10.42
CA SER A 74 6.37 26.07 -10.99
C SER A 74 6.03 27.21 -10.01
N SER A 75 5.79 26.85 -8.75
CA SER A 75 5.54 27.78 -7.64
C SER A 75 6.71 28.76 -7.48
N ARG A 76 7.95 28.27 -7.43
CA ARG A 76 9.16 29.10 -7.34
C ARG A 76 9.34 30.03 -8.55
N MET A 77 9.10 29.55 -9.77
CA MET A 77 9.20 30.38 -10.97
C MET A 77 8.19 31.53 -10.95
N LEU A 78 6.93 31.24 -10.61
CA LEU A 78 5.87 32.26 -10.54
C LEU A 78 6.16 33.31 -9.46
N VAL A 79 6.58 32.86 -8.28
CA VAL A 79 6.91 33.74 -7.15
C VAL A 79 8.10 34.63 -7.47
N ASN A 80 9.16 34.08 -8.08
CA ASN A 80 10.33 34.86 -8.51
C ASN A 80 9.96 35.88 -9.61
N ALA A 81 9.14 35.49 -10.59
CA ALA A 81 8.70 36.37 -11.67
C ALA A 81 7.85 37.55 -11.15
N ALA A 82 7.09 37.33 -10.08
CA ALA A 82 6.31 38.36 -9.41
C ALA A 82 7.11 39.19 -8.38
N GLY A 83 8.38 38.89 -8.15
CA GLY A 83 9.20 39.52 -7.10
C GLY A 83 8.70 39.24 -5.67
N LEU A 84 7.91 38.18 -5.49
CA LEU A 84 7.31 37.80 -4.21
C LEU A 84 8.19 36.75 -3.49
N GLN A 85 7.85 36.45 -2.23
CA GLN A 85 8.41 35.32 -1.50
C GLN A 85 7.36 34.24 -1.30
N ILE A 86 7.79 32.97 -1.25
CA ILE A 86 6.89 31.85 -0.95
C ILE A 86 6.34 32.02 0.47
N SER A 87 5.01 32.00 0.61
CA SER A 87 4.37 32.00 1.93
C SER A 87 4.80 30.79 2.76
N LYS A 88 5.03 31.02 4.06
CA LYS A 88 5.30 29.94 5.03
C LYS A 88 4.24 28.83 4.97
N GLN A 89 2.98 29.20 4.76
CA GLN A 89 1.86 28.26 4.68
C GLN A 89 1.96 27.36 3.43
N GLN A 90 2.38 27.91 2.29
CA GLN A 90 2.55 27.15 1.06
C GLN A 90 3.72 26.18 1.14
N LYS A 91 4.86 26.65 1.67
CA LYS A 91 6.02 25.78 1.96
C LYS A 91 5.65 24.63 2.90
N GLN A 92 4.84 24.91 3.94
CA GLN A 92 4.39 23.88 4.88
C GLN A 92 3.48 22.85 4.20
N ARG A 93 2.56 23.27 3.34
CA ARG A 93 1.68 22.37 2.57
C ARG A 93 2.48 21.44 1.65
N GLU A 94 3.45 21.98 0.92
CA GLU A 94 4.34 21.18 0.05
C GLU A 94 5.12 20.12 0.87
N MET A 95 5.66 20.51 2.03
CA MET A 95 6.39 19.59 2.91
C MET A 95 5.47 18.51 3.52
N ASN A 96 4.26 18.89 3.93
CA ASN A 96 3.29 17.95 4.49
C ASN A 96 2.86 16.92 3.44
N PHE A 97 2.65 17.33 2.18
CA PHE A 97 2.31 16.41 1.09
C PHE A 97 3.42 15.37 0.84
N ILE A 98 4.69 15.80 0.83
CA ILE A 98 5.83 14.91 0.67
C ILE A 98 5.90 13.91 1.83
N ARG A 99 5.74 14.39 3.07
CA ARG A 99 5.71 13.53 4.26
C ARG A 99 4.57 12.50 4.17
N GLN A 100 3.35 12.93 3.86
CA GLN A 100 2.20 12.04 3.76
C GLN A 100 2.42 10.95 2.71
N THR A 101 2.82 11.31 1.50
CA THR A 101 3.11 10.34 0.42
C THR A 101 4.18 9.33 0.84
N PHE A 102 5.26 9.82 1.46
CA PHE A 102 6.36 8.95 1.89
C PHE A 102 5.92 7.98 2.99
N PHE A 103 5.24 8.48 4.03
CA PHE A 103 4.75 7.65 5.11
C PHE A 103 3.69 6.65 4.64
N GLN A 104 2.78 7.06 3.75
CA GLN A 104 1.78 6.16 3.18
C GLN A 104 2.46 5.00 2.41
N GLY A 105 3.40 5.31 1.52
CA GLY A 105 4.14 4.30 0.76
C GLY A 105 4.97 3.38 1.66
N LEU A 106 5.61 3.93 2.70
CA LEU A 106 6.38 3.17 3.68
C LEU A 106 5.48 2.23 4.48
N THR A 107 4.33 2.69 4.96
CA THR A 107 3.38 1.90 5.72
C THR A 107 2.87 0.72 4.88
N VAL A 108 2.38 0.98 3.67
CA VAL A 108 1.92 -0.07 2.73
C VAL A 108 3.02 -1.10 2.45
N SER A 109 4.23 -0.63 2.13
CA SER A 109 5.36 -1.52 1.85
C SER A 109 5.75 -2.37 3.06
N THR A 110 5.74 -1.77 4.25
CA THR A 110 6.12 -2.48 5.49
C THR A 110 5.11 -3.57 5.82
N GLY A 111 3.80 -3.31 5.70
CA GLY A 111 2.77 -4.32 5.93
C GLY A 111 2.84 -5.47 4.92
N GLN A 112 3.07 -5.17 3.65
CA GLN A 112 3.21 -6.18 2.61
C GLN A 112 4.47 -7.05 2.82
N ILE A 113 5.61 -6.44 3.13
CA ILE A 113 6.87 -7.15 3.43
C ILE A 113 6.74 -7.97 4.72
N SER A 114 6.06 -7.46 5.75
CA SER A 114 5.90 -8.18 7.01
C SER A 114 5.13 -9.49 6.81
N TYR A 115 4.06 -9.47 6.02
CA TYR A 115 3.24 -10.65 5.76
C TYR A 115 3.88 -11.59 4.73
N TYR A 116 4.27 -11.11 3.55
CA TYR A 116 4.69 -11.98 2.46
C TYR A 116 6.16 -12.41 2.51
N VAL A 117 7.04 -11.61 3.13
CA VAL A 117 8.49 -11.87 3.14
C VAL A 117 8.96 -12.34 4.52
N LEU A 118 8.53 -11.67 5.60
CA LEU A 118 9.06 -11.97 6.93
C LEU A 118 8.31 -13.10 7.64
N ALA A 119 6.97 -13.11 7.61
CA ALA A 119 6.15 -14.10 8.31
C ALA A 119 6.51 -15.56 7.97
N PRO A 120 6.78 -15.95 6.70
CA PRO A 120 7.15 -17.33 6.36
C PRO A 120 8.44 -17.83 7.02
N HIS A 121 9.31 -16.91 7.45
CA HIS A 121 10.61 -17.23 8.07
C HIS A 121 10.57 -17.18 9.60
N VAL A 122 9.43 -16.91 10.22
CA VAL A 122 9.29 -16.75 11.67
C VAL A 122 8.50 -17.92 12.26
N SER A 123 9.13 -18.61 13.21
CA SER A 123 8.50 -19.75 13.92
C SER A 123 7.85 -19.35 15.25
N ASN A 124 8.17 -18.19 15.81
CA ASN A 124 7.60 -17.70 17.06
C ASN A 124 6.16 -17.20 16.83
N GLU A 125 5.19 -17.81 17.51
CA GLU A 125 3.76 -17.54 17.31
C GLU A 125 3.37 -16.08 17.63
N VAL A 126 3.96 -15.48 18.66
CA VAL A 126 3.69 -14.08 19.03
C VAL A 126 4.19 -13.14 17.93
N ALA A 127 5.42 -13.36 17.45
CA ALA A 127 5.98 -12.56 16.36
C ALA A 127 5.19 -12.75 15.05
N LEU A 128 4.72 -13.98 14.78
CA LEU A 128 3.92 -14.30 13.60
C LEU A 128 2.56 -13.59 13.62
N PHE A 129 1.90 -13.54 14.78
CA PHE A 129 0.68 -12.77 14.98
C PHE A 129 0.88 -11.29 14.66
N PHE A 130 1.95 -10.67 15.16
CA PHE A 130 2.24 -9.26 14.86
C PHE A 130 2.55 -9.03 13.39
N LEU A 131 3.38 -9.87 12.75
CA LEU A 131 3.75 -9.71 11.34
C LEU A 131 2.56 -9.86 10.40
N THR A 132 1.66 -10.80 10.69
CA THR A 132 0.43 -11.01 9.91
C THR A 132 -0.61 -9.93 10.16
N SER A 133 -0.76 -9.48 11.42
CA SER A 133 -1.69 -8.39 11.78
C SER A 133 -1.26 -7.02 11.24
N LEU A 134 0.05 -6.77 11.12
CA LEU A 134 0.59 -5.53 10.56
C LEU A 134 0.11 -5.28 9.13
N TRP A 135 -0.03 -6.33 8.33
CA TRP A 135 -0.57 -6.23 6.98
C TRP A 135 -2.03 -5.78 6.99
N GLY A 136 -2.89 -6.40 7.81
CA GLY A 136 -4.28 -5.95 7.95
C GLY A 136 -4.40 -4.53 8.52
N PHE A 137 -3.55 -4.17 9.48
CA PHE A 137 -3.55 -2.85 10.11
C PHE A 137 -3.11 -1.74 9.18
N VAL A 138 -2.34 -2.06 8.13
CA VAL A 138 -1.87 -1.10 7.12
C VAL A 138 -3.03 -0.31 6.50
N HIS A 139 -4.16 -0.98 6.28
CA HIS A 139 -5.35 -0.39 5.66
C HIS A 139 -6.03 0.64 6.56
N ALA A 140 -5.78 0.64 7.88
CA ALA A 140 -6.26 1.68 8.78
C ALA A 140 -5.49 3.00 8.63
N PHE A 141 -4.30 2.98 8.00
CA PHE A 141 -3.45 4.15 7.77
C PHE A 141 -3.48 4.64 6.31
N GLU A 142 -4.29 4.03 5.44
CA GLU A 142 -4.44 4.46 4.04
C GLU A 142 -5.32 5.72 3.87
N GLY A 143 -5.56 6.49 4.95
CA GLY A 143 -6.37 7.72 4.97
C GLY A 143 -5.60 8.97 5.36
#